data_AF-A0AB37VF68-F1
#
_entry.id   AF-A0AB37VF68-F1
#
_cell.length_a   1.000
_cell.length_b   1.000
_cell.length_c   1.000
_cell.angle_alpha   90.00
_cell.angle_beta   90.00
_cell.angle_gamma   90.00
#
_symmetry.space_group_name_H-M   'P 1'
#
loop_
_entity.id
_entity.type
_entity.pdbx_description
1 polymer ?
#
loop_
_entity_poly.entity_id
_entity_poly.type
_entity_poly.pdbx_seq_one_letter_code
_entity_poly.pdbx_strand_id
1 'polypeptide(L)'
;MSENQATVYRDERNRVIVLEQGGDRREFTPNEWRVICMAADSDMENRVYTATRAMELRQLRWEEERQELLSRIAELENTNG
;
A
#
# COMPACT_ATOMS: atom_id res chain seq x y z
N MET A 1 17.03 11.08 19.62
CA MET A 1 15.81 10.60 18.94
C MET A 1 14.77 11.70 19.03
N SER A 2 14.35 12.23 17.89
CA SER A 2 12.96 12.57 17.64
C SER A 2 12.81 12.59 16.14
N GLU A 3 12.20 11.54 15.60
CA GLU A 3 11.75 11.50 14.21
C GLU A 3 10.85 12.71 13.93
N ASN A 4 10.78 13.14 12.67
CA ASN A 4 9.95 14.22 12.15
C ASN A 4 8.44 13.97 12.41
N GLN A 5 8.01 14.08 13.66
CA GLN A 5 6.62 13.85 14.05
C GLN A 5 5.77 14.99 13.52
N ALA A 6 4.89 14.67 12.57
CA ALA A 6 3.85 15.56 12.12
C ALA A 6 2.76 15.62 13.19
N THR A 7 2.36 16.82 13.60
CA THR A 7 1.21 17.07 14.47
C THR A 7 0.09 17.66 13.63
N VAL A 8 -1.11 17.09 13.73
CA VAL A 8 -2.31 17.61 13.08
C VAL A 8 -3.34 17.95 14.14
N TYR A 9 -3.87 19.17 14.11
CA TYR A 9 -4.90 19.60 15.04
C TYR A 9 -5.85 20.61 14.40
N ARG A 10 -7.00 20.81 15.03
CA ARG A 10 -8.00 21.79 14.60
C ARG A 10 -7.85 23.07 15.40
N ASP A 11 -7.69 24.19 14.72
CA ASP A 11 -7.74 25.52 15.32
C ASP A 11 -9.17 26.05 15.22
N GLU A 12 -9.90 25.98 16.33
CA GLU A 12 -11.31 26.41 16.38
C GLU A 12 -11.49 27.93 16.24
N ARG A 13 -10.47 28.73 16.56
CA ARG A 13 -10.58 30.20 16.46
C ARG A 13 -10.60 30.64 15.00
N ASN A 14 -9.69 30.06 14.22
CA ASN A 14 -9.54 30.38 12.80
C ASN A 14 -10.34 29.43 11.89
N ARG A 15 -10.95 28.38 12.46
CA ARG A 15 -11.72 27.34 11.75
C ARG A 15 -10.90 26.64 10.66
N VAL A 16 -9.62 26.39 10.94
CA VAL A 16 -8.69 25.70 10.04
C VAL A 16 -8.15 24.44 10.68
N ILE A 17 -7.63 23.54 9.85
CA ILE A 17 -6.84 22.40 10.28
C ILE A 17 -5.37 22.75 10.06
N VAL A 18 -4.56 22.54 11.10
CA VAL A 18 -3.15 22.89 11.13
C VAL A 18 -2.33 21.61 11.09
N LEU A 19 -1.37 21.56 10.17
CA LEU A 19 -0.33 20.54 10.08
C LEU A 19 1.01 21.19 10.44
N GLU A 20 1.66 20.69 11.48
CA GLU A 20 3.00 21.10 11.88
C GLU A 20 3.96 19.93 11.75
N GLN A 21 5.04 20.10 10.98
CA GLN A 21 6.07 19.08 10.82
C GLN A 21 7.43 19.74 10.61
N GLY A 22 8.41 19.40 11.46
CA GLY A 22 9.79 19.88 11.30
C GLY A 22 9.96 21.40 11.37
N GLY A 23 9.02 22.13 11.99
CA GLY A 23 8.99 23.59 12.03
C GLY A 23 8.16 24.24 10.92
N ASP A 24 7.71 23.48 9.92
CA ASP A 24 6.80 23.96 8.89
C ASP A 24 5.35 23.86 9.38
N ARG A 25 4.64 24.99 9.35
CA ARG A 25 3.22 25.09 9.71
C ARG A 25 2.40 25.37 8.46
N ARG A 26 1.43 24.51 8.17
CA ARG A 26 0.48 24.67 7.07
C ARG A 26 -0.94 24.66 7.61
N GLU A 27 -1.76 25.56 7.09
CA GLU A 27 -3.18 25.66 7.44
C GLU A 27 -4.02 25.26 6.23
N PHE A 28 -5.12 24.57 6.50
CA PHE A 28 -6.08 24.12 5.51
C PHE A 28 -7.48 24.49 5.97
N THR A 29 -8.32 24.94 5.05
CA THR A 29 -9.76 24.97 5.29
C THR A 29 -10.29 23.53 5.46
N PRO A 30 -11.44 23.35 6.13
CA PRO A 30 -12.06 22.02 6.24
C PRO A 30 -12.31 21.33 4.89
N ASN A 31 -12.60 22.11 3.84
CA ASN A 31 -12.83 21.58 2.50
C ASN A 31 -11.54 21.11 1.83
N GLU A 32 -10.45 21.88 1.94
CA GLU A 32 -9.13 21.47 1.43
C GLU A 32 -8.63 20.23 2.17
N TRP A 33 -8.77 20.20 3.49
CA TRP A 33 -8.40 19.04 4.29
C TRP A 33 -9.18 17.78 3.89
N ARG A 34 -10.48 17.92 3.61
CA ARG A 34 -11.32 16.82 3.11
C ARG A 34 -10.78 16.27 1.78
N VAL A 35 -10.37 17.14 0.86
CA VAL A 35 -9.78 16.72 -0.43
C VAL A 35 -8.48 15.95 -0.21
N ILE A 36 -7.63 16.44 0.71
CA ILE A 36 -6.37 15.75 1.07
C ILE A 36 -6.65 14.37 1.65
N CYS A 37 -7.60 14.24 2.58
CA CYS A 37 -7.99 12.95 3.14
C CYS A 37 -8.51 11.99 2.07
N MET A 38 -9.39 12.45 1.18
CA MET A 38 -9.91 11.61 0.08
C MET A 38 -8.79 11.12 -0.85
N ALA A 39 -7.80 11.98 -1.15
CA ALA A 39 -6.65 11.58 -1.96
C ALA A 39 -5.78 10.55 -1.23
N ALA A 40 -5.55 10.71 0.07
CA ALA A 40 -4.79 9.76 0.89
C ALA A 40 -5.50 8.40 1.00
N ASP A 41 -6.82 8.39 1.18
CA ASP A 41 -7.62 7.17 1.22
C ASP A 41 -7.54 6.42 -0.12
N SER A 42 -7.69 7.13 -1.24
CA SER A 42 -7.59 6.53 -2.57
C SER A 42 -6.18 6.00 -2.88
N ASP A 43 -5.12 6.70 -2.45
CA ASP A 43 -3.74 6.19 -2.55
C ASP A 43 -3.57 4.89 -1.76
N MET A 44 -4.08 4.84 -0.53
CA MET A 44 -4.02 3.64 0.31
C MET A 44 -4.76 2.46 -0.32
N GLU A 45 -5.97 2.68 -0.83
CA GLU A 45 -6.74 1.65 -1.54
C GLU A 45 -5.98 1.11 -2.76
N ASN A 46 -5.39 1.99 -3.57
CA ASN A 46 -4.60 1.61 -4.74
C ASN A 46 -3.35 0.80 -4.36
N ARG A 47 -2.68 1.17 -3.26
CA ARG A 47 -1.51 0.44 -2.77
C ARG A 47 -1.89 -0.96 -2.28
N VAL A 48 -3.00 -1.09 -1.55
CA VAL A 48 -3.51 -2.40 -1.11
C VAL A 48 -3.86 -3.26 -2.32
N TYR A 49 -4.62 -2.72 -3.27
CA TYR A 49 -4.99 -3.43 -4.50
C TYR A 49 -3.75 -3.91 -5.26
N THR A 50 -2.76 -3.05 -5.45
CA THR A 50 -1.51 -3.37 -6.15
C THR A 50 -0.75 -4.49 -5.44
N ALA A 51 -0.64 -4.43 -4.11
CA ALA A 51 0.03 -5.45 -3.32
C ALA A 51 -0.68 -6.80 -3.41
N THR A 52 -2.01 -6.81 -3.24
CA THR A 52 -2.82 -8.03 -3.37
C THR A 52 -2.68 -8.63 -4.76
N ARG A 53 -2.75 -7.81 -5.81
CA ARG A 53 -2.60 -8.28 -7.19
C ARG A 53 -1.23 -8.88 -7.46
N ALA A 54 -0.17 -8.28 -6.93
CA ALA A 54 1.18 -8.82 -7.04
C ALA A 54 1.32 -10.19 -6.35
N MET A 55 0.68 -10.36 -5.19
CA MET A 55 0.65 -11.64 -4.47
C MET A 55 -0.10 -12.72 -5.25
N GLU A 56 -1.27 -12.41 -5.81
CA GLU A 56 -2.03 -13.33 -6.66
C GLU A 56 -1.20 -13.82 -7.86
N LEU A 57 -0.55 -12.89 -8.58
CA LEU A 57 0.28 -13.22 -9.74
C LEU A 57 1.51 -14.05 -9.36
N ARG A 58 2.04 -13.88 -8.15
CA ARG A 58 3.14 -14.70 -7.64
C ARG A 58 2.64 -16.12 -7.32
N GLN A 59 1.47 -16.25 -6.72
CA GLN A 59 0.88 -17.55 -6.41
C GLN A 59 0.55 -18.34 -7.68
N LEU A 60 0.02 -17.67 -8.71
CA LEU A 60 -0.27 -18.30 -10.00
C LEU A 60 0.99 -18.83 -10.65
N ARG A 61 2.05 -18.02 -10.74
CA ARG A 61 3.35 -18.47 -11.28
C ARG A 61 3.96 -19.63 -10.51
N TRP A 62 3.85 -19.61 -9.19
CA TRP A 62 4.32 -20.72 -8.36
C TRP A 62 3.57 -22.02 -8.68
N GLU A 63 2.24 -21.97 -8.85
CA GLU A 63 1.47 -23.16 -9.20
C GLU A 63 1.83 -23.66 -10.61
N GLU A 64 2.02 -22.78 -11.57
CA GLU A 64 2.49 -23.13 -12.92
C GLU A 64 3.85 -23.85 -12.88
N GLU A 65 4.84 -23.28 -12.20
CA GLU A 65 6.17 -23.88 -12.02
C GLU A 65 6.09 -25.24 -11.30
N ARG A 66 5.24 -25.32 -10.27
CA ARG A 66 5.01 -26.56 -9.52
C ARG A 66 4.45 -27.67 -10.42
N GLN A 67 3.47 -27.35 -11.27
CA GLN A 67 2.89 -28.33 -12.19
C GLN A 67 3.89 -28.80 -13.25
N GLU A 68 4.72 -27.90 -13.77
CA GLU A 68 5.79 -28.24 -14.70
C GLU A 68 6.79 -29.21 -14.06
N LEU A 69 7.24 -28.91 -12.83
CA LEU A 69 8.16 -29.79 -12.09
C LEU A 69 7.55 -31.17 -11.83
N LEU A 70 6.29 -31.24 -11.40
CA LEU A 70 5.59 -32.51 -11.19
C LEU A 70 5.49 -33.33 -12.48
N SER A 71 5.18 -32.69 -13.60
CA SER A 71 5.10 -33.35 -14.91
C SER A 71 6.45 -33.94 -15.30
N ARG A 72 7.53 -33.18 -15.11
CA ARG A 72 8.90 -33.62 -15.42
C ARG A 72 9.38 -34.76 -14.52
N ILE A 73 9.00 -34.75 -13.23
CA ILE A 73 9.28 -35.87 -12.32
C ILE A 73 8.58 -37.13 -12.83
N ALA A 74 7.30 -37.06 -13.19
CA ALA A 74 6.55 -38.20 -13.70
C ALA A 74 7.15 -38.76 -15.01
N GLU A 75 7.63 -37.90 -15.92
CA GLU A 75 8.34 -38.34 -17.13
C GLU A 75 9.64 -39.09 -16.82
N LEU A 76 10.42 -38.59 -15.86
CA LEU A 76 11.69 -39.21 -15.42
C LEU A 76 11.47 -40.55 -14.70
N GLU A 77 10.40 -40.67 -13.91
CA GLU A 77 10.03 -41.93 -13.25
C GLU A 77 9.60 -42.99 -14.28
N ASN A 78 8.83 -42.60 -15.31
CA ASN A 78 8.40 -43.50 -16.38
C ASN A 78 9.53 -43.93 -17.34
N THR A 79 10.63 -43.18 -17.41
CA THR A 79 11.78 -43.53 -18.28
C THR A 79 12.83 -44.40 -17.58
N ASN A 80 12.76 -44.53 -16.25
CA ASN A 80 13.71 -45.31 -15.44
C ASN A 80 13.14 -46.63 -14.87
N GLY A 81 11.88 -46.98 -15.22
CA GLY A 81 11.23 -48.25 -14.88
C GLY A 81 11.09 -49.16 -16.09
#